data_AF-A0A6A4V8N8-F1
#
_entry.id   AF-A0A6A4V8N8-F1
#
_cell.length_a   1.000
_cell.length_b   1.000
_cell.length_c   1.000
_cell.angle_alpha   90.00
_cell.angle_beta   90.00
_cell.angle_gamma   90.00
#
_symmetry.space_group_name_H-M   'P 1'
#
loop_
_entity.id
_entity.type
_entity.pdbx_description
1 polymer ?
#
loop_
_entity_poly.entity_id
_entity_poly.type
_entity_poly.pdbx_seq_one_letter_code
_entity_poly.pdbx_strand_id
1 'polypeptide(L)'
;MRPRYDAAPAGTVNSFSRLRRLAVKLEKYKSHRDFLETCTADGLIPRGFRLTWKCHFDDQNEEVERTLEKASQELVRISAEVAAARVTHLEGEYQTLSEQVGANATRDEQAHSAVIVQKDVQRTKDFTTRTKKRKLDRLRPNQRSQTAGDGPGQTPRPPEPVGVVNLSSRQLTPTELALLTRGLSFVPSRKQTVAQLTAELKEWERLMRLREFWHNSNDNQPREANDTEDAAYKKAKWVPPKGRDPWLDLYLEEVTTSVLRETRSRGIGNLSADEEEALSGLIKDDDIVIRPADKGSSVTIMNTADYIDKLNREMADASTYRPVNEDNTTAINKKVMKLASELYQQGYIGRHQKAYLAPPNPRPGRLQGNPKLHKPGAPLRVIVSGVGHATERVAEAAEEQLRTHVENQPSFIKDTSDFINKLQKVPQPVTDQYGHIPLLFCMDVKKLYPSVPRAIRALLGIEP
;
A
#
# COMPACT_ATOMS: atom_id res chain seq x y z
N MET A 1 19.92 -34.91 -10.50
CA MET A 1 20.52 -35.38 -9.23
C MET A 1 20.71 -34.18 -8.31
N ARG A 2 19.96 -34.12 -7.19
CA ARG A 2 20.22 -33.17 -6.09
C ARG A 2 21.00 -33.92 -5.02
N PRO A 3 21.98 -33.31 -4.32
CA PRO A 3 22.66 -33.97 -3.21
C PRO A 3 21.66 -34.15 -2.07
N ARG A 4 21.60 -35.37 -1.51
CA ARG A 4 20.94 -35.66 -0.24
C ARG A 4 21.69 -34.91 0.87
N TYR A 5 20.98 -34.05 1.60
CA TYR A 5 21.46 -33.56 2.87
C TYR A 5 21.06 -34.58 3.94
N ASP A 6 22.06 -35.20 4.56
CA ASP A 6 21.87 -35.94 5.80
C ASP A 6 21.40 -34.96 6.89
N ALA A 7 20.39 -35.39 7.62
CA ALA A 7 19.69 -34.58 8.61
C ALA A 7 20.61 -34.20 9.77
N ALA A 8 20.91 -32.91 9.90
CA ALA A 8 21.44 -32.36 11.14
C ALA A 8 20.35 -32.42 12.24
N PRO A 9 20.70 -32.73 13.51
CA PRO A 9 19.74 -32.89 14.58
C PRO A 9 18.91 -31.62 14.82
N ALA A 10 17.59 -31.78 14.98
CA ALA A 10 16.60 -30.71 15.03
C ALA A 10 16.84 -29.62 16.12
N GLY A 11 17.68 -29.88 17.11
CA GLY A 11 18.04 -28.93 18.17
C GLY A 11 18.95 -27.77 17.72
N THR A 12 19.81 -27.98 16.72
CA THR A 12 20.82 -27.00 16.32
C THR A 12 20.21 -25.90 15.45
N VAL A 13 19.29 -26.26 14.54
CA VAL A 13 18.60 -25.33 13.61
C VAL A 13 17.73 -24.29 14.34
N ASN A 14 17.09 -24.70 15.45
CA ASN A 14 16.28 -23.80 16.27
C ASN A 14 17.14 -22.79 17.05
N SER A 15 18.28 -23.24 17.57
CA SER A 15 19.25 -22.42 18.31
C SER A 15 19.91 -21.37 17.42
N PHE A 16 20.27 -21.71 16.17
CA PHE A 16 20.78 -20.75 15.18
C PHE A 16 19.73 -19.69 14.78
N SER A 17 18.48 -20.11 14.57
CA SER A 17 17.37 -19.20 14.27
C SER A 17 17.07 -18.24 15.42
N ARG A 18 17.31 -18.67 16.67
CA ARG A 18 17.21 -17.83 17.86
C ARG A 18 18.37 -16.84 17.95
N LEU A 19 19.61 -17.28 17.71
CA LEU A 19 20.80 -16.43 17.68
C LEU A 19 20.69 -15.31 16.65
N ARG A 20 20.24 -15.64 15.44
CA ARG A 20 19.99 -14.68 14.35
C ARG A 20 18.96 -13.60 14.74
N ARG A 21 17.83 -14.01 15.33
CA ARG A 21 16.79 -13.08 15.81
C ARG A 21 17.31 -12.18 16.93
N LEU A 22 18.12 -12.73 17.82
CA LEU A 22 18.71 -11.98 18.94
C LEU A 22 19.73 -10.95 18.45
N ALA A 23 20.58 -11.29 17.48
CA ALA A 23 21.55 -10.37 16.87
C ALA A 23 20.87 -9.16 16.20
N VAL A 24 19.81 -9.40 15.42
CA VAL A 24 19.02 -8.32 14.78
C VAL A 24 18.30 -7.47 15.83
N LYS A 25 17.79 -8.09 16.89
CA LYS A 25 17.14 -7.37 18.00
C LYS A 25 18.15 -6.47 18.72
N LEU A 26 19.32 -7.00 19.05
CA LEU A 26 20.40 -6.26 19.69
C LEU A 26 20.79 -5.01 18.88
N GLU A 27 20.99 -5.15 17.57
CA GLU A 27 21.36 -4.03 16.70
C GLU A 27 20.29 -2.93 16.66
N LYS A 28 19.00 -3.30 16.67
CA LYS A 28 17.90 -2.33 16.76
C LYS A 28 17.92 -1.55 18.07
N TYR A 29 18.19 -2.23 19.19
CA TYR A 29 18.25 -1.58 20.50
C TYR A 29 19.50 -0.71 20.67
N LYS A 30 20.66 -1.10 20.10
CA LYS A 30 21.85 -0.24 20.00
C LYS A 30 21.53 1.06 19.28
N SER A 31 20.89 0.98 18.12
CA SER A 31 20.45 2.15 17.37
C SER A 31 19.42 3.03 18.12
N HIS A 32 18.61 2.43 19.01
CA HIS A 32 17.68 3.18 19.86
C HIS A 32 18.41 3.93 20.96
N ARG A 33 19.35 3.26 21.65
CA ARG A 33 20.24 3.86 22.65
C ARG A 33 21.01 5.03 22.04
N ASP A 34 21.75 4.79 20.95
CA ASP A 34 22.61 5.81 20.32
C ASP A 34 21.79 7.05 19.90
N PHE A 35 20.57 6.84 19.40
CA PHE A 35 19.67 7.93 19.05
C PHE A 35 19.23 8.75 20.27
N LEU A 36 18.86 8.08 21.37
CA LEU A 36 18.41 8.76 22.60
C LEU A 36 19.58 9.46 23.29
N GLU A 37 20.76 8.86 23.34
CA GLU A 37 22.00 9.49 23.85
C GLU A 37 22.35 10.75 23.05
N THR A 38 22.25 10.68 21.71
CA THR A 38 22.44 11.86 20.85
C THR A 38 21.39 12.93 21.13
N CYS A 39 20.12 12.56 21.36
CA CYS A 39 19.07 13.50 21.71
C CYS A 39 19.32 14.17 23.07
N THR A 40 19.78 13.42 24.07
CA THR A 40 20.15 13.96 25.39
C THR A 40 21.35 14.91 25.29
N ALA A 41 22.37 14.56 24.51
CA ALA A 41 23.56 15.39 24.31
C ALA A 41 23.26 16.71 23.57
N ASP A 42 22.39 16.66 22.57
CA ASP A 42 22.01 17.83 21.76
C ASP A 42 20.83 18.62 22.36
N GLY A 43 20.29 18.21 23.52
CA GLY A 43 19.10 18.83 24.13
C GLY A 43 17.81 18.69 23.31
N LEU A 44 17.72 17.69 22.44
CA LEU A 44 16.61 17.48 21.52
C LEU A 44 15.52 16.60 22.14
N ILE A 45 14.25 17.01 22.02
CA ILE A 45 13.10 16.24 22.48
C ILE A 45 12.41 15.58 21.28
N PRO A 46 12.48 14.24 21.11
CA PRO A 46 11.72 13.56 20.07
C PRO A 46 10.22 13.73 20.31
N ARG A 47 9.43 13.82 19.22
CA ARG A 47 7.97 14.07 19.29
C ARG A 47 7.21 13.15 20.25
N GLY A 48 7.62 11.89 20.39
CA GLY A 48 6.97 10.91 21.28
C GLY A 48 7.24 11.13 22.78
N PHE A 49 8.20 11.99 23.13
CA PHE A 49 8.53 12.34 24.51
C PHE A 49 8.09 13.76 24.88
N ARG A 50 7.46 14.49 23.95
CA ARG A 50 6.97 15.84 24.21
C ARG A 50 5.66 15.77 24.98
N LEU A 51 5.70 16.13 26.26
CA LEU A 51 4.51 16.29 27.07
C LEU A 51 3.72 17.52 26.60
N THR A 52 2.40 17.38 26.56
CA THR A 52 1.49 18.48 26.19
C THR A 52 0.52 18.71 27.31
N TRP A 53 0.30 19.97 27.68
CA TRP A 53 -0.78 20.37 28.56
C TRP A 53 -1.93 20.92 27.72
N LYS A 54 -3.16 20.52 28.05
CA LYS A 54 -4.39 21.05 27.46
C LYS A 54 -5.27 21.48 28.62
N CYS A 55 -5.42 22.79 28.83
CA CYS A 55 -6.21 23.36 29.91
C CYS A 55 -7.20 24.37 29.33
N HIS A 56 -8.47 24.31 29.73
CA HIS A 56 -9.53 25.07 29.06
C HIS A 56 -9.52 26.58 29.34
N PHE A 57 -8.61 27.07 30.18
CA PHE A 57 -8.63 28.44 30.69
C PHE A 57 -7.34 29.23 30.38
N ASP A 58 -6.25 28.56 29.98
CA ASP A 58 -5.00 29.20 29.58
C ASP A 58 -4.08 28.20 28.85
N ASP A 59 -3.87 28.41 27.54
CA ASP A 59 -3.00 27.59 26.68
C ASP A 59 -1.59 28.21 26.49
N GLN A 60 -1.28 29.32 27.18
CA GLN A 60 -0.06 30.13 26.96
C GLN A 60 0.68 30.46 28.26
N ASN A 61 0.70 29.54 29.24
CA ASN A 61 1.46 29.73 30.47
C ASN A 61 2.93 29.28 30.31
N GLU A 62 3.86 30.24 30.25
CA GLU A 62 5.30 29.98 30.11
C GLU A 62 5.89 29.11 31.23
N GLU A 63 5.41 29.23 32.46
CA GLU A 63 5.93 28.47 33.60
C GLU A 63 5.65 26.98 33.44
N VAL A 64 4.49 26.65 32.90
CA VAL A 64 4.14 25.25 32.64
C VAL A 64 4.78 24.73 31.36
N GLU A 65 4.94 25.54 30.32
CA GLU A 65 5.73 25.13 29.15
C GLU A 65 7.17 24.78 29.54
N ARG A 66 7.83 25.60 30.38
CA ARG A 66 9.16 25.30 30.92
C ARG A 66 9.19 24.02 31.77
N THR A 67 8.14 23.79 32.55
CA THR A 67 8.02 22.58 33.39
C THR A 67 7.84 21.31 32.55
N LEU A 68 6.98 21.38 31.53
CA LEU A 68 6.76 20.29 30.58
C LEU A 68 8.02 20.00 29.76
N GLU A 69 8.76 21.02 29.36
CA GLU A 69 10.00 20.86 28.61
C GLU A 69 11.06 20.14 29.45
N LYS A 70 11.28 20.57 30.70
CA LYS A 70 12.19 19.88 31.65
C LYS A 70 11.78 18.43 31.89
N ALA A 71 10.50 18.18 32.13
CA ALA A 71 9.99 16.83 32.33
C ALA A 71 10.14 15.96 31.06
N SER A 72 9.96 16.54 29.87
CA SER A 72 10.15 15.86 28.59
C SER A 72 11.62 15.52 28.35
N GLN A 73 12.56 16.42 28.67
CA GLN A 73 14.01 16.15 28.59
C GLN A 73 14.43 15.04 29.57
N GLU A 74 13.92 15.08 30.79
CA GLU A 74 14.21 14.07 31.80
C GLU A 74 13.68 12.68 31.40
N LEU A 75 12.50 12.61 30.79
CA LEU A 75 11.97 11.37 30.21
C LEU A 75 12.88 10.81 29.11
N VAL A 76 13.48 11.65 28.27
CA VAL A 76 14.45 11.22 27.25
C VAL A 76 15.71 10.66 27.91
N ARG A 77 16.22 11.30 28.97
CA ARG A 77 17.38 10.83 29.75
C ARG A 77 17.13 9.46 30.37
N ILE A 78 16.05 9.30 31.12
CA ILE A 78 15.66 8.02 31.75
C ILE A 78 15.47 6.93 30.69
N SER A 79 14.88 7.28 29.55
CA SER A 79 14.67 6.32 28.45
C SER A 79 15.99 5.89 27.80
N ALA A 80 16.98 6.78 27.72
CA ALA A 80 18.33 6.43 27.25
C ALA A 80 19.01 5.44 28.20
N GLU A 81 18.90 5.65 29.51
CA GLU A 81 19.44 4.74 30.55
C GLU A 81 18.78 3.35 30.49
N VAL A 82 17.45 3.31 30.38
CA VAL A 82 16.70 2.05 30.21
C VAL A 82 17.09 1.33 28.91
N ALA A 83 17.30 2.07 27.82
CA ALA A 83 17.76 1.50 26.56
C ALA A 83 19.18 0.93 26.69
N ALA A 84 20.09 1.63 27.37
CA ALA A 84 21.45 1.18 27.62
C ALA A 84 21.47 -0.12 28.45
N ALA A 85 20.74 -0.17 29.56
CA ALA A 85 20.61 -1.37 30.39
C ALA A 85 20.04 -2.57 29.60
N ARG A 86 19.08 -2.31 28.71
CA ARG A 86 18.50 -3.35 27.84
C ARG A 86 19.49 -3.85 26.79
N VAL A 87 20.34 -2.98 26.25
CA VAL A 87 21.43 -3.37 25.34
C VAL A 87 22.41 -4.29 26.07
N THR A 88 22.90 -3.90 27.25
CA THR A 88 23.83 -4.72 28.04
C THR A 88 23.26 -6.11 28.34
N HIS A 89 21.98 -6.19 28.70
CA HIS A 89 21.31 -7.48 28.92
C HIS A 89 21.25 -8.34 27.66
N LEU A 90 20.88 -7.75 26.51
CA LEU A 90 20.82 -8.46 25.23
C LEU A 90 22.22 -8.88 24.73
N GLU A 91 23.27 -8.13 25.06
CA GLU A 91 24.67 -8.51 24.78
C GLU A 91 25.06 -9.75 25.59
N GLY A 92 24.69 -9.80 26.88
CA GLY A 92 24.89 -10.98 27.71
C GLY A 92 24.14 -12.21 27.21
N GLU A 93 22.86 -12.07 26.84
CA GLU A 93 22.09 -13.18 26.24
C GLU A 93 22.70 -13.65 24.91
N TYR A 94 23.18 -12.72 24.08
CA TYR A 94 23.81 -13.04 22.80
C TYR A 94 25.11 -13.82 22.99
N GLN A 95 25.95 -13.38 23.94
CA GLN A 95 27.22 -14.04 24.22
C GLN A 95 27.01 -15.48 24.69
N THR A 96 26.13 -15.70 25.69
CA THR A 96 25.79 -17.03 26.20
C THR A 96 25.23 -17.94 25.10
N LEU A 97 24.32 -17.43 24.27
CA LEU A 97 23.71 -18.23 23.20
C LEU A 97 24.71 -18.51 22.06
N SER A 98 25.62 -17.57 21.78
CA SER A 98 26.69 -17.74 20.79
C SER A 98 27.68 -18.83 21.22
N GLU A 99 28.03 -18.88 22.51
CA GLU A 99 28.90 -19.91 23.08
C GLU A 99 28.22 -21.29 23.07
N GLN A 100 26.93 -21.37 23.43
CA GLN A 100 26.14 -22.61 23.37
C GLN A 100 26.00 -23.15 21.94
N VAL A 101 25.81 -22.27 20.96
CA VAL A 101 25.73 -22.65 19.56
C VAL A 101 27.10 -23.05 19.02
N GLY A 102 28.18 -22.37 19.42
CA GLY A 102 29.55 -22.73 19.07
C GLY A 102 30.00 -24.07 19.66
N ALA A 103 29.56 -24.43 20.87
CA ALA A 103 29.90 -25.72 21.47
C ALA A 103 29.26 -26.93 20.76
N ASN A 104 28.14 -26.72 20.05
CA ASN A 104 27.30 -27.77 19.48
C ASN A 104 27.33 -27.86 17.94
N ALA A 105 28.10 -27.01 17.27
CA ALA A 105 28.13 -26.91 15.81
C ALA A 105 29.51 -27.22 15.22
N THR A 106 29.54 -27.78 14.01
CA THR A 106 30.80 -28.03 13.29
C THR A 106 31.45 -26.72 12.80
N ARG A 107 32.77 -26.72 12.53
CA ARG A 107 33.49 -25.51 12.07
C ARG A 107 32.87 -24.87 10.82
N ASP A 108 32.40 -25.69 9.88
CA ASP A 108 31.81 -25.20 8.63
C ASP A 108 30.40 -24.60 8.85
N GLU A 109 29.60 -25.19 9.74
CA GLU A 109 28.29 -24.65 10.12
C GLU A 109 28.42 -23.34 10.92
N GLN A 110 29.45 -23.22 11.76
CA GLN A 110 29.78 -21.97 12.47
C GLN A 110 30.17 -20.87 11.49
N ALA A 111 31.06 -21.16 10.53
CA ALA A 111 31.48 -20.20 9.51
C ALA A 111 30.31 -19.73 8.65
N HIS A 112 29.47 -20.66 8.18
CA HIS A 112 28.29 -20.34 7.37
C HIS A 112 27.27 -19.48 8.14
N SER A 113 27.03 -19.83 9.41
CA SER A 113 26.07 -19.11 10.26
C SER A 113 26.56 -17.72 10.65
N ALA A 114 27.86 -17.56 10.92
CA ALA A 114 28.48 -16.28 11.22
C ALA A 114 28.33 -15.29 10.04
N VAL A 115 28.54 -15.75 8.81
CA VAL A 115 28.36 -14.94 7.60
C VAL A 115 26.90 -14.47 7.44
N ILE A 116 25.92 -15.35 7.69
CA ILE A 116 24.50 -15.00 7.60
C ILE A 116 24.11 -13.99 8.68
N VAL A 117 24.51 -14.21 9.93
CA VAL A 117 24.23 -13.30 11.06
C VAL A 117 24.87 -11.94 10.79
N GLN A 118 26.13 -11.90 10.35
CA GLN A 118 26.83 -10.65 10.03
C GLN A 118 26.13 -9.87 8.91
N LYS A 119 25.67 -10.57 7.85
CA LYS A 119 24.94 -9.94 6.74
C LYS A 119 23.62 -9.31 7.20
N ASP A 120 22.88 -9.96 8.08
CA ASP A 120 21.61 -9.43 8.58
C ASP A 120 21.78 -8.31 9.60
N VAL A 121 22.82 -8.38 10.44
CA VAL A 121 23.22 -7.29 11.33
C VAL A 121 23.61 -6.06 10.50
N GLN A 122 24.44 -6.22 9.46
CA GLN A 122 24.84 -5.12 8.59
C GLN A 122 23.65 -4.47 7.87
N ARG A 123 22.75 -5.28 7.30
CA ARG A 123 21.51 -4.77 6.69
C ARG A 123 20.64 -3.99 7.68
N THR A 124 20.54 -4.49 8.91
CA THR A 124 19.78 -3.84 9.98
C THR A 124 20.42 -2.51 10.35
N LYS A 125 21.75 -2.48 10.52
CA LYS A 125 22.53 -1.28 10.82
C LYS A 125 22.37 -0.21 9.74
N ASP A 126 22.53 -0.56 8.47
CA ASP A 126 22.38 0.38 7.35
C ASP A 126 20.96 1.00 7.32
N PHE A 127 19.94 0.19 7.58
CA PHE A 127 18.55 0.64 7.64
C PHE A 127 18.28 1.56 8.84
N THR A 128 18.74 1.17 10.03
CA THR A 128 18.49 1.92 11.27
C THR A 128 19.28 3.22 11.28
N THR A 129 20.54 3.24 10.85
CA THR A 129 21.36 4.47 10.73
C THR A 129 20.69 5.50 9.80
N ARG A 130 20.24 5.09 8.61
CA ARG A 130 19.52 5.99 7.69
C ARG A 130 18.23 6.55 8.30
N THR A 131 17.48 5.70 9.00
CA THR A 131 16.20 6.09 9.61
C THR A 131 16.40 7.04 10.78
N LYS A 132 17.37 6.77 11.67
CA LYS A 132 17.67 7.62 12.83
C LYS A 132 18.30 8.94 12.42
N LYS A 133 19.17 8.96 11.41
CA LYS A 133 19.71 10.20 10.83
C LYS A 133 18.61 11.13 10.35
N ARG A 134 17.67 10.62 9.55
CA ARG A 134 16.48 11.39 9.11
C ARG A 134 15.62 11.90 10.28
N LYS A 135 15.52 11.15 11.37
CA LYS A 135 14.78 11.59 12.56
C LYS A 135 15.52 12.71 13.29
N LEU A 136 16.84 12.60 13.43
CA LEU A 136 17.68 13.62 14.05
C LEU A 136 17.70 14.92 13.23
N ASP A 137 17.84 14.82 11.90
CA ASP A 137 17.82 15.96 10.97
C ASP A 137 16.49 16.74 11.04
N ARG A 138 15.38 16.08 11.39
CA ARG A 138 14.07 16.72 11.59
C ARG A 138 13.90 17.38 12.96
N LEU A 139 14.76 17.04 13.92
CA LEU A 139 14.73 17.60 15.28
C LEU A 139 15.65 18.81 15.41
N ARG A 140 16.76 18.85 14.65
CA ARG A 140 17.67 19.99 14.61
C ARG A 140 17.03 21.15 13.83
N PRO A 141 16.98 22.38 14.37
CA PRO A 141 16.54 23.56 13.62
C PRO A 141 17.43 23.78 12.37
N ASN A 142 16.81 24.14 11.25
CA ASN A 142 17.48 24.36 9.96
C ASN A 142 18.62 25.40 10.06
N GLN A 143 19.89 24.96 10.09
CA GLN A 143 21.04 25.79 9.74
C GLN A 143 21.25 25.81 8.21
N ARG A 144 20.23 26.26 7.46
CA ARG A 144 20.34 26.57 6.03
C ARG A 144 19.99 28.02 5.79
N SER A 145 20.80 28.89 6.36
CA SER A 145 20.92 30.28 5.93
C SER A 145 22.41 30.60 5.89
N GLN A 146 22.86 31.17 4.78
CA GLN A 146 24.21 31.69 4.52
C GLN A 146 25.26 30.64 4.09
N THR A 147 25.21 30.28 2.80
CA THR A 147 26.35 30.28 1.86
C THR A 147 25.96 29.54 0.58
N ALA A 148 25.51 30.28 -0.43
CA ALA A 148 25.57 29.85 -1.82
C ALA A 148 25.47 31.09 -2.70
N GLY A 149 26.62 31.49 -3.25
CA GLY A 149 26.72 32.50 -4.29
C GLY A 149 26.09 32.03 -5.60
N ASP A 150 25.78 33.03 -6.42
CA ASP A 150 25.08 32.96 -7.70
C ASP A 150 25.62 31.93 -8.70
N GLY A 151 24.66 31.24 -9.34
CA GLY A 151 24.83 30.52 -10.60
C GLY A 151 23.45 30.41 -11.28
N PRO A 152 23.30 30.78 -12.57
CA PRO A 152 21.99 30.88 -13.20
C PRO A 152 21.50 29.51 -13.68
N GLY A 153 20.22 29.23 -13.45
CA GLY A 153 19.49 28.22 -14.21
C GLY A 153 19.31 26.86 -13.52
N GLN A 154 18.43 26.82 -12.52
CA GLN A 154 17.31 25.88 -12.40
C GLN A 154 16.69 26.07 -11.01
N THR A 155 15.47 26.62 -10.96
CA THR A 155 14.70 26.74 -9.72
C THR A 155 14.54 25.35 -9.08
N PRO A 156 14.93 25.16 -7.80
CA PRO A 156 14.65 23.93 -7.09
C PRO A 156 13.14 23.72 -7.02
N ARG A 157 12.68 22.53 -7.41
CA ARG A 157 11.29 22.09 -7.27
C ARG A 157 10.84 22.34 -5.82
N PRO A 158 9.77 23.13 -5.57
CA PRO A 158 9.30 23.34 -4.21
C PRO A 158 8.87 22.00 -3.60
N PRO A 159 9.12 21.77 -2.30
CA PRO A 159 8.69 20.56 -1.62
C PRO A 159 7.17 20.39 -1.83
N GLU A 160 6.77 19.22 -2.31
CA GLU A 160 5.34 18.89 -2.49
C GLU A 160 4.62 19.11 -1.16
N PRO A 161 3.54 19.91 -1.11
CA PRO A 161 2.81 20.12 0.14
C PRO A 161 2.17 18.79 0.54
N VAL A 162 2.70 18.15 1.58
CA VAL A 162 2.01 17.07 2.29
C VAL A 162 0.82 17.72 2.98
N GLY A 163 -0.34 17.71 2.34
CA GLY A 163 -1.51 18.42 2.85
C GLY A 163 -2.64 18.59 1.84
N VAL A 164 -3.62 19.38 2.26
CA VAL A 164 -4.80 19.75 1.47
C VAL A 164 -4.46 20.97 0.60
N VAL A 165 -4.71 20.88 -0.70
CA VAL A 165 -4.47 21.96 -1.67
C VAL A 165 -5.81 22.44 -2.20
N ASN A 166 -6.19 23.66 -1.83
CA ASN A 166 -7.43 24.27 -2.29
C ASN A 166 -7.16 25.09 -3.57
N LEU A 167 -7.68 24.62 -4.70
CA LEU A 167 -7.70 25.32 -5.99
C LEU A 167 -9.08 25.90 -6.32
N SER A 168 -10.05 25.75 -5.42
CA SER A 168 -11.40 26.28 -5.56
C SER A 168 -11.49 27.71 -5.00
N SER A 169 -12.56 28.42 -5.35
CA SER A 169 -12.88 29.71 -4.73
C SER A 169 -13.57 29.58 -3.37
N ARG A 170 -14.00 28.36 -2.99
CA ARG A 170 -14.62 28.09 -1.70
C ARG A 170 -13.59 28.20 -0.57
N GLN A 171 -13.93 28.96 0.47
CA GLN A 171 -13.16 28.97 1.70
C GLN A 171 -13.52 27.78 2.56
N LEU A 172 -12.52 27.00 2.97
CA LEU A 172 -12.69 25.87 3.87
C LEU A 172 -12.64 26.33 5.32
N THR A 173 -13.52 25.81 6.16
CA THR A 173 -13.45 26.03 7.60
C THR A 173 -12.25 25.29 8.20
N PRO A 174 -11.74 25.71 9.38
CA PRO A 174 -10.66 24.97 10.06
C PRO A 174 -11.01 23.51 10.32
N THR A 175 -12.28 23.21 10.64
CA THR A 175 -12.79 21.85 10.86
C THR A 175 -12.77 21.02 9.57
N GLU A 176 -13.22 21.59 8.45
CA GLU A 176 -13.15 20.93 7.14
C GLU A 176 -11.70 20.65 6.73
N LEU A 177 -10.79 21.61 6.95
CA LEU A 177 -9.38 21.44 6.66
C LEU A 177 -8.74 20.33 7.51
N ALA A 178 -9.05 20.30 8.81
CA ALA A 178 -8.59 19.25 9.72
C ALA A 178 -9.08 17.86 9.28
N LEU A 179 -10.36 17.76 8.91
CA LEU A 179 -10.96 16.53 8.39
C LEU A 179 -10.27 16.06 7.10
N LEU A 180 -10.10 16.95 6.11
CA LEU A 180 -9.47 16.62 4.84
C LEU A 180 -7.98 16.26 4.99
N THR A 181 -7.31 16.81 6.01
CA THR A 181 -5.91 16.49 6.34
C THR A 181 -5.74 15.05 6.83
N ARG A 182 -6.80 14.40 7.34
CA ARG A 182 -6.78 12.95 7.66
C ARG A 182 -6.60 12.07 6.42
N GLY A 183 -6.85 12.62 5.23
CA GLY A 183 -6.66 11.97 3.94
C GLY A 183 -7.88 11.15 3.49
N LEU A 184 -7.95 10.88 2.18
CA LEU A 184 -9.09 10.18 1.57
C LEU A 184 -9.18 8.69 1.93
N SER A 185 -8.14 8.13 2.53
CA SER A 185 -8.15 6.76 3.08
C SER A 185 -8.67 6.69 4.52
N PHE A 186 -8.97 7.84 5.15
CA PHE A 186 -9.59 7.86 6.47
C PHE A 186 -11.02 7.34 6.36
N VAL A 187 -11.38 6.37 7.22
CA VAL A 187 -12.72 5.77 7.24
C VAL A 187 -13.44 6.24 8.50
N PRO A 188 -14.49 7.09 8.37
CA PRO A 188 -15.35 7.45 9.48
C PRO A 188 -15.99 6.21 10.11
N SER A 189 -15.95 6.11 11.44
CA SER A 189 -16.66 5.10 12.20
C SER A 189 -18.16 5.36 12.06
N ARG A 190 -18.84 4.59 11.22
CA ARG A 190 -20.30 4.67 11.06
C ARG A 190 -20.99 3.62 11.92
N LYS A 191 -22.19 3.95 12.40
CA LYS A 191 -23.08 2.96 13.02
C LYS A 191 -23.48 1.93 11.96
N GLN A 192 -22.96 0.71 12.07
CA GLN A 192 -23.48 -0.40 11.30
C GLN A 192 -24.80 -0.87 11.92
N THR A 193 -25.79 -1.17 11.07
CA THR A 193 -27.02 -1.79 11.56
C THR A 193 -26.75 -3.23 11.97
N VAL A 194 -27.47 -3.73 12.97
CA VAL A 194 -27.35 -5.13 13.42
C VAL A 194 -27.57 -6.10 12.25
N ALA A 195 -28.48 -5.78 11.33
CA ALA A 195 -28.74 -6.58 10.14
C ALA A 195 -27.54 -6.65 9.18
N GLN A 196 -26.89 -5.52 8.88
CA GLN A 196 -25.69 -5.48 8.03
C GLN A 196 -24.55 -6.27 8.67
N LEU A 197 -24.30 -6.01 9.96
CA LEU A 197 -23.23 -6.70 10.69
C LEU A 197 -23.47 -8.20 10.78
N THR A 198 -24.72 -8.64 10.98
CA THR A 198 -25.07 -10.07 10.97
C THR A 198 -24.81 -10.70 9.60
N ALA A 199 -25.10 -10.01 8.50
CA ALA A 199 -24.82 -10.51 7.16
C ALA A 199 -23.30 -10.60 6.89
N GLU A 200 -22.53 -9.60 7.31
CA GLU A 200 -21.07 -9.60 7.22
C GLU A 200 -20.44 -10.72 8.07
N LEU A 201 -20.92 -10.91 9.30
CA LEU A 201 -20.48 -11.99 10.18
C LEU A 201 -20.80 -13.37 9.61
N LYS A 202 -21.94 -13.56 8.94
CA LYS A 202 -22.26 -14.81 8.25
C LYS A 202 -21.32 -15.10 7.08
N GLU A 203 -20.96 -14.07 6.31
CA GLU A 203 -20.00 -14.23 5.23
C GLU A 203 -18.59 -14.52 5.78
N TRP A 204 -18.20 -13.85 6.86
CA TRP A 204 -16.96 -14.14 7.58
C TRP A 204 -16.94 -15.58 8.13
N GLU A 205 -18.03 -16.02 8.76
CA GLU A 205 -18.20 -17.39 9.25
C GLU A 205 -18.00 -18.40 8.12
N ARG A 206 -18.62 -18.14 6.96
CA ARG A 206 -18.47 -18.96 5.76
C ARG A 206 -17.01 -19.04 5.29
N LEU A 207 -16.29 -17.91 5.26
CA LEU A 207 -14.89 -17.87 4.82
C LEU A 207 -13.97 -18.63 5.79
N MET A 208 -14.19 -18.50 7.10
CA MET A 208 -13.43 -19.24 8.11
C MET A 208 -13.66 -20.74 7.99
N ARG A 209 -14.93 -21.16 7.84
CA ARG A 209 -15.28 -22.57 7.62
C ARG A 209 -14.66 -23.13 6.35
N LEU A 210 -14.68 -22.37 5.25
CA LEU A 210 -14.02 -22.80 4.02
C LEU A 210 -12.52 -22.99 4.22
N ARG A 211 -11.87 -22.10 4.97
CA ARG A 211 -10.44 -22.21 5.23
C ARG A 211 -10.09 -23.44 6.07
N GLU A 212 -10.89 -23.75 7.09
CA GLU A 212 -10.75 -24.98 7.88
C GLU A 212 -10.98 -26.21 7.01
N PHE A 213 -12.08 -26.23 6.26
CA PHE A 213 -12.48 -27.38 5.44
C PHE A 213 -11.38 -27.80 4.45
N TRP A 214 -10.67 -26.83 3.86
CA TRP A 214 -9.60 -27.07 2.90
C TRP A 214 -8.18 -27.04 3.52
N HIS A 215 -8.03 -26.89 4.85
CA HIS A 215 -6.71 -26.75 5.50
C HIS A 215 -5.79 -27.97 5.27
N ASN A 216 -6.36 -29.17 5.27
CA ASN A 216 -5.61 -30.43 5.09
C ASN A 216 -5.74 -31.03 3.70
N SER A 217 -6.38 -30.30 2.77
CA SER A 217 -6.51 -30.75 1.39
C SER A 217 -5.18 -30.55 0.68
N ASN A 218 -4.32 -31.57 0.74
CA ASN A 218 -3.19 -31.73 -0.18
C ASN A 218 -3.76 -32.05 -1.57
N ASP A 219 -4.31 -31.05 -2.24
CA ASP A 219 -4.84 -31.19 -3.60
C ASP A 219 -3.67 -31.22 -4.60
N ASN A 220 -2.94 -32.35 -4.58
CA ASN A 220 -1.95 -32.77 -5.58
C ASN A 220 -2.56 -33.77 -6.58
N GLN A 221 -3.88 -33.97 -6.58
CA GLN A 221 -4.54 -34.73 -7.63
C GLN A 221 -4.77 -33.83 -8.85
N PRO A 222 -4.40 -34.27 -10.06
CA PRO A 222 -4.74 -33.55 -11.27
C PRO A 222 -6.26 -33.52 -11.40
N ARG A 223 -6.84 -32.31 -11.29
CA ARG A 223 -8.27 -32.08 -11.52
C ARG A 223 -8.55 -32.29 -13.00
N GLU A 224 -9.57 -33.08 -13.33
CA GLU A 224 -10.04 -33.21 -14.71
C GLU A 224 -10.49 -31.85 -15.24
N ALA A 225 -9.82 -31.37 -16.30
CA ALA A 225 -9.68 -29.94 -16.60
C ALA A 225 -10.94 -29.21 -17.10
N ASN A 226 -12.02 -29.91 -17.49
CA ASN A 226 -13.07 -29.25 -18.28
C ASN A 226 -14.27 -28.72 -17.46
N ASP A 227 -14.67 -29.39 -16.38
CA ASP A 227 -15.82 -28.92 -15.56
C ASP A 227 -15.39 -27.99 -14.41
N THR A 228 -14.13 -28.08 -13.96
CA THR A 228 -13.64 -27.27 -12.83
C THR A 228 -13.29 -25.83 -13.19
N GLU A 229 -12.85 -25.57 -14.42
CA GLU A 229 -12.46 -24.22 -14.86
C GLU A 229 -13.70 -23.34 -15.08
N ASP A 230 -14.74 -23.85 -15.75
CA ASP A 230 -15.99 -23.11 -15.92
C ASP A 230 -16.68 -22.85 -14.56
N ALA A 231 -16.63 -23.82 -13.64
CA ALA A 231 -17.19 -23.67 -12.31
C ALA A 231 -16.56 -22.52 -11.50
N ALA A 232 -15.31 -22.12 -11.79
CA ALA A 232 -14.67 -20.98 -11.14
C ALA A 232 -15.41 -19.66 -11.38
N TYR A 233 -16.08 -19.51 -12.52
CA TYR A 233 -16.87 -18.33 -12.86
C TYR A 233 -18.25 -18.31 -12.17
N LYS A 234 -18.64 -19.39 -11.50
CA LYS A 234 -19.86 -19.46 -10.68
C LYS A 234 -19.52 -19.07 -9.24
N LYS A 235 -20.13 -18.00 -8.73
CA LYS A 235 -20.00 -17.64 -7.31
C LYS A 235 -20.55 -18.76 -6.42
N ALA A 236 -19.66 -19.44 -5.70
CA ALA A 236 -20.03 -20.48 -4.75
C ALA A 236 -20.76 -19.87 -3.53
N LYS A 237 -21.97 -20.37 -3.25
CA LYS A 237 -22.75 -20.00 -2.06
C LYS A 237 -22.69 -21.08 -0.96
N TRP A 238 -21.95 -22.14 -1.21
CA TRP A 238 -21.85 -23.26 -0.30
C TRP A 238 -21.09 -22.85 0.98
N VAL A 239 -21.57 -23.37 2.10
CA VAL A 239 -21.01 -23.19 3.43
C VAL A 239 -20.77 -24.59 4.00
N PRO A 240 -19.57 -24.93 4.47
CA PRO A 240 -19.34 -26.18 5.18
C PRO A 240 -20.28 -26.33 6.38
N PRO A 241 -20.79 -27.55 6.67
CA PRO A 241 -21.66 -27.78 7.82
C PRO A 241 -20.92 -27.53 9.15
N LYS A 242 -21.69 -27.20 10.20
CA LYS A 242 -21.19 -27.09 11.57
C LYS A 242 -20.81 -28.46 12.14
N GLY A 243 -19.95 -28.50 13.16
CA GLY A 243 -19.58 -29.71 13.89
C GLY A 243 -18.33 -30.44 13.40
N ARG A 244 -17.60 -29.89 12.42
CA ARG A 244 -16.31 -30.46 11.95
C ARG A 244 -15.16 -30.17 12.92
N ASP A 245 -15.10 -28.94 13.41
CA ASP A 245 -14.14 -28.48 14.40
C ASP A 245 -14.91 -27.77 15.53
N PRO A 246 -15.02 -28.40 16.72
CA PRO A 246 -15.70 -27.82 17.87
C PRO A 246 -15.10 -26.50 18.36
N TRP A 247 -13.78 -26.31 18.20
CA TRP A 247 -13.08 -25.10 18.63
C TRP A 247 -13.34 -23.95 17.67
N LEU A 248 -13.40 -24.24 16.37
CA LEU A 248 -13.81 -23.25 15.37
C LEU A 248 -15.26 -22.84 15.60
N ASP A 249 -16.17 -23.79 15.86
CA ASP A 249 -17.57 -23.48 16.13
C ASP A 249 -17.72 -22.58 17.37
N LEU A 250 -17.04 -22.92 18.46
CA LEU A 250 -17.03 -22.11 19.68
C LEU A 250 -16.45 -20.71 19.41
N TYR A 251 -15.34 -20.62 18.68
CA TYR A 251 -14.71 -19.35 18.34
C TYR A 251 -15.64 -18.47 17.49
N LEU A 252 -16.27 -19.05 16.48
CA LEU A 252 -17.21 -18.34 15.60
C LEU A 252 -18.41 -17.82 16.39
N GLU A 253 -18.97 -18.62 17.30
CA GLU A 253 -20.09 -18.25 18.16
C GLU A 253 -19.71 -17.16 19.16
N GLU A 254 -18.56 -17.28 19.82
CA GLU A 254 -18.09 -16.30 20.80
C GLU A 254 -17.76 -14.96 20.13
N VAL A 255 -17.07 -14.97 18.98
CA VAL A 255 -16.80 -13.74 18.21
C VAL A 255 -18.10 -13.09 17.75
N THR A 256 -19.03 -13.86 17.20
CA THR A 256 -20.33 -13.34 16.75
C THR A 256 -21.09 -12.70 17.91
N THR A 257 -21.15 -13.39 19.05
CA THR A 257 -21.85 -12.90 20.25
C THR A 257 -21.18 -11.67 20.83
N SER A 258 -19.85 -11.68 20.96
CA SER A 258 -19.08 -10.55 21.48
C SER A 258 -19.24 -9.30 20.59
N VAL A 259 -19.07 -9.46 19.27
CA VAL A 259 -19.21 -8.35 18.30
C VAL A 259 -20.64 -7.79 18.32
N LEU A 260 -21.67 -8.64 18.32
CA LEU A 260 -23.06 -8.19 18.38
C LEU A 260 -23.40 -7.53 19.73
N ARG A 261 -22.80 -7.99 20.83
CA ARG A 261 -22.96 -7.38 22.17
C ARG A 261 -22.31 -6.00 22.22
N GLU A 262 -21.09 -5.86 21.76
CA GLU A 262 -20.35 -4.60 21.75
C GLU A 262 -20.97 -3.57 20.79
N THR A 263 -21.55 -4.02 19.68
CA THR A 263 -22.26 -3.12 18.73
C THR A 263 -23.49 -2.46 19.34
N ARG A 264 -24.08 -3.05 20.39
CA ARG A 264 -25.17 -2.42 21.14
C ARG A 264 -24.65 -1.31 22.07
N SER A 265 -23.36 -1.31 22.41
CA SER A 265 -22.74 -0.24 23.18
C SER A 265 -22.45 0.95 22.25
N ARG A 266 -22.73 2.17 22.72
CA ARG A 266 -22.41 3.39 21.97
C ARG A 266 -20.90 3.62 22.05
N GLY A 267 -20.15 3.03 21.11
CA GLY A 267 -18.75 3.35 20.94
C GLY A 267 -18.56 4.85 20.66
N ILE A 268 -17.44 5.42 21.11
CA ILE A 268 -17.04 6.79 20.78
C ILE A 268 -16.67 6.79 19.29
N GLY A 269 -17.36 7.60 18.49
CA GLY A 269 -17.04 7.77 17.07
C GLY A 269 -15.62 8.31 16.88
N ASN A 270 -15.00 8.06 15.73
CA ASN A 270 -13.68 8.61 15.41
C ASN A 270 -13.74 10.02 14.80
N LEU A 271 -14.92 10.64 14.81
CA LEU A 271 -15.20 12.02 14.40
C LEU A 271 -15.93 12.76 15.53
N SER A 272 -15.65 14.05 15.70
CA SER A 272 -16.49 14.93 16.52
C SER A 272 -17.81 15.26 15.81
N ALA A 273 -18.80 15.79 16.54
CA ALA A 273 -20.05 16.25 15.94
C ALA A 273 -19.80 17.31 14.84
N ASP A 274 -18.89 18.24 15.11
CA ASP A 274 -18.51 19.29 14.15
C ASP A 274 -17.83 18.71 12.90
N GLU A 275 -16.99 17.68 13.05
CA GLU A 275 -16.38 16.99 11.91
C GLU A 275 -17.40 16.16 11.11
N GLU A 276 -18.40 15.57 11.76
CA GLU A 276 -19.51 14.89 11.08
C GLU A 276 -20.37 15.88 10.28
N GLU A 277 -20.66 17.05 10.85
CA GLU A 277 -21.37 18.13 10.15
C GLU A 277 -20.55 18.66 8.97
N ALA A 278 -19.24 18.92 9.17
CA ALA A 278 -18.33 19.33 8.11
C ALA A 278 -18.26 18.29 6.98
N LEU A 279 -18.18 17.00 7.31
CA LEU A 279 -18.20 15.92 6.32
C LEU A 279 -19.51 15.92 5.52
N SER A 280 -20.64 16.08 6.20
CA SER A 280 -21.97 16.16 5.58
C SER A 280 -22.07 17.37 4.65
N GLY A 281 -21.54 18.52 5.07
CA GLY A 281 -21.47 19.74 4.26
C GLY A 281 -20.61 19.57 3.01
N LEU A 282 -19.40 19.01 3.14
CA LEU A 282 -18.52 18.72 2.00
C LEU A 282 -19.14 17.73 0.99
N ILE A 283 -19.92 16.75 1.46
CA ILE A 283 -20.58 15.77 0.59
C ILE A 283 -21.73 16.37 -0.22
N LYS A 284 -22.43 17.36 0.35
CA LYS A 284 -23.61 18.00 -0.27
C LYS A 284 -23.25 19.20 -1.14
N ASP A 285 -22.00 19.65 -1.12
CA ASP A 285 -21.55 20.78 -1.91
C ASP A 285 -21.24 20.33 -3.35
N ASP A 286 -22.14 20.66 -4.26
CA ASP A 286 -22.03 20.38 -5.69
C ASP A 286 -21.11 21.39 -6.43
N ASP A 287 -20.73 22.51 -5.80
CA ASP A 287 -19.87 23.54 -6.40
C ASP A 287 -18.38 23.17 -6.33
N ILE A 288 -18.02 22.15 -5.55
CA ILE A 288 -16.64 21.65 -5.45
C ILE A 288 -16.48 20.18 -5.83
N VAL A 289 -15.28 19.85 -6.30
CA VAL A 289 -14.82 18.49 -6.55
C VAL A 289 -13.58 18.22 -5.71
N ILE A 290 -13.65 17.17 -4.89
CA ILE A 290 -12.54 16.71 -4.05
C ILE A 290 -11.88 15.49 -4.71
N ARG A 291 -10.58 15.56 -4.98
CA ARG A 291 -9.81 14.50 -5.66
C ARG A 291 -8.45 14.26 -5.02
N PRO A 292 -7.91 13.03 -5.08
CA PRO A 292 -6.50 12.81 -4.76
C PRO A 292 -5.62 13.49 -5.82
N ALA A 293 -4.50 14.05 -5.40
CA ALA A 293 -3.46 14.49 -6.32
C ALA A 293 -2.88 13.30 -7.09
N ASP A 294 -2.42 13.56 -8.31
CA ASP A 294 -1.79 12.56 -9.17
C ASP A 294 -0.45 12.05 -8.61
N LYS A 295 0.27 12.92 -7.89
CA LYS A 295 1.53 12.65 -7.21
C LYS A 295 1.54 13.39 -5.88
N GLY A 296 2.18 12.79 -4.88
CA GLY A 296 2.09 13.23 -3.50
C GLY A 296 0.71 12.86 -2.94
N SER A 297 0.65 12.32 -1.73
CA SER A 297 -0.60 11.84 -1.10
C SER A 297 -1.54 12.98 -0.67
N SER A 298 -1.60 14.06 -1.44
CA SER A 298 -2.31 15.31 -1.15
C SER A 298 -3.77 15.23 -1.61
N VAL A 299 -4.64 15.93 -0.90
CA VAL A 299 -6.05 16.09 -1.27
C VAL A 299 -6.20 17.41 -2.01
N THR A 300 -6.90 17.44 -3.14
CA THR A 300 -7.14 18.65 -3.92
C THR A 300 -8.63 18.98 -3.94
N ILE A 301 -8.97 20.24 -3.72
CA ILE A 301 -10.33 20.78 -3.92
C ILE A 301 -10.30 21.69 -5.15
N MET A 302 -11.28 21.58 -6.03
CA MET A 302 -11.42 22.39 -7.24
C MET A 302 -12.88 22.83 -7.39
N ASN A 303 -13.14 23.96 -8.04
CA ASN A 303 -14.51 24.28 -8.44
C ASN A 303 -15.00 23.23 -9.45
N THR A 304 -16.26 22.83 -9.34
CA THR A 304 -16.88 21.84 -10.23
C THR A 304 -16.84 22.30 -11.69
N ALA A 305 -17.14 23.58 -11.95
CA ALA A 305 -17.07 24.17 -13.29
C ALA A 305 -15.65 24.08 -13.89
N ASP A 306 -14.62 24.53 -13.15
CA ASP A 306 -13.22 24.48 -13.60
C ASP A 306 -12.74 23.03 -13.86
N TYR A 307 -13.22 22.09 -13.06
CA TYR A 307 -12.91 20.68 -13.22
C TYR A 307 -13.52 20.09 -14.50
N ILE A 308 -14.80 20.37 -14.75
CA ILE A 308 -15.51 19.94 -15.96
C ILE A 308 -14.87 20.57 -17.21
N ASP A 309 -14.56 21.86 -17.17
CA ASP A 309 -13.89 22.56 -18.26
C ASP A 309 -12.53 21.95 -18.60
N LYS A 310 -11.74 21.61 -17.58
CA LYS A 310 -10.46 20.93 -17.78
C LYS A 310 -10.64 19.56 -18.42
N LEU A 311 -11.65 18.78 -18.02
CA LEU A 311 -11.97 17.50 -18.66
C LEU A 311 -12.39 17.70 -20.13
N ASN A 312 -13.27 18.66 -20.40
CA ASN A 312 -13.73 18.95 -21.76
C ASN A 312 -12.58 19.37 -22.68
N ARG A 313 -11.65 20.20 -22.20
CA ARG A 313 -10.45 20.59 -22.96
C ARG A 313 -9.53 19.40 -23.27
N GLU A 314 -9.35 18.47 -22.33
CA GLU A 314 -8.57 17.24 -22.59
C GLU A 314 -9.28 16.32 -23.60
N MET A 315 -10.62 16.25 -23.56
CA MET A 315 -11.42 15.43 -24.48
C MET A 315 -11.62 16.06 -25.87
N ALA A 316 -11.31 17.35 -26.05
CA ALA A 316 -11.45 18.05 -27.32
C ALA A 316 -10.43 17.63 -28.39
N ASP A 317 -9.39 16.86 -28.02
CA ASP A 317 -8.42 16.32 -28.96
C ASP A 317 -9.04 15.28 -29.89
N ALA A 318 -9.42 15.71 -31.10
CA ALA A 318 -10.01 14.87 -32.15
C ALA A 318 -9.07 13.78 -32.68
N SER A 319 -7.74 13.91 -32.47
CA SER A 319 -6.80 12.84 -32.83
C SER A 319 -6.92 11.63 -31.90
N THR A 320 -7.33 11.88 -30.65
CA THR A 320 -7.48 10.85 -29.61
C THR A 320 -8.92 10.39 -29.46
N TYR A 321 -9.86 11.34 -29.35
CA TYR A 321 -11.26 11.09 -28.98
C TYR A 321 -12.23 11.38 -30.14
N ARG A 322 -13.37 10.70 -30.14
CA ARG A 322 -14.47 10.94 -31.07
C ARG A 322 -15.76 11.19 -30.28
N PRO A 323 -16.48 12.30 -30.48
CA PRO A 323 -17.74 12.54 -29.82
C PRO A 323 -18.79 11.51 -30.28
N VAL A 324 -19.66 11.13 -29.36
CA VAL A 324 -20.82 10.27 -29.61
C VAL A 324 -22.08 10.99 -29.14
N ASN A 325 -23.16 10.89 -29.91
CA ASN A 325 -24.40 11.62 -29.65
C ASN A 325 -25.36 10.86 -28.73
N GLU A 326 -25.08 9.59 -28.47
CA GLU A 326 -25.92 8.70 -27.66
C GLU A 326 -25.07 7.73 -26.82
N ASP A 327 -25.67 7.19 -25.76
CA ASP A 327 -25.06 6.18 -24.92
C ASP A 327 -25.03 4.82 -25.63
N ASN A 328 -23.84 4.42 -26.06
CA ASN A 328 -23.61 3.16 -26.77
C ASN A 328 -23.49 1.93 -25.84
N THR A 329 -23.66 2.08 -24.52
CA THR A 329 -23.47 0.99 -23.55
C THR A 329 -24.28 -0.26 -23.89
N THR A 330 -25.56 -0.11 -24.27
CA THR A 330 -26.41 -1.24 -24.63
C THR A 330 -25.97 -1.89 -25.95
N ALA A 331 -25.55 -1.09 -26.93
CA ALA A 331 -25.06 -1.61 -28.21
C ALA A 331 -23.76 -2.41 -28.02
N ILE A 332 -22.83 -1.90 -27.20
CA ILE A 332 -21.60 -2.60 -26.83
C ILE A 332 -21.92 -3.89 -26.08
N ASN A 333 -22.86 -3.87 -25.14
CA ASN A 333 -23.26 -5.08 -24.40
C ASN A 333 -23.84 -6.17 -25.33
N LYS A 334 -24.62 -5.79 -26.35
CA LYS A 334 -25.10 -6.72 -27.37
C LYS A 334 -23.94 -7.37 -28.14
N LYS A 335 -22.90 -6.59 -28.50
CA LYS A 335 -21.68 -7.13 -29.13
C LYS A 335 -20.97 -8.12 -28.22
N VAL A 336 -20.83 -7.80 -26.93
CA VAL A 336 -20.24 -8.71 -25.93
C VAL A 336 -21.05 -10.00 -25.76
N MET A 337 -22.38 -9.91 -25.69
CA MET A 337 -23.26 -11.08 -25.61
C MET A 337 -23.16 -11.98 -26.85
N LYS A 338 -23.02 -11.38 -28.03
CA LYS A 338 -22.80 -12.10 -29.28
C LYS A 338 -21.46 -12.84 -29.25
N LEU A 339 -20.37 -12.14 -28.92
CA LEU A 339 -19.04 -12.74 -28.77
C LEU A 339 -19.04 -13.90 -27.77
N ALA A 340 -19.60 -13.70 -26.57
CA ALA A 340 -19.67 -14.75 -25.55
C ALA A 340 -20.51 -15.95 -26.02
N SER A 341 -21.54 -15.72 -26.84
CA SER A 341 -22.35 -16.80 -27.41
C SER A 341 -21.60 -17.57 -28.51
N GLU A 342 -20.84 -16.88 -29.36
CA GLU A 342 -19.99 -17.49 -30.39
C GLU A 342 -18.89 -18.34 -29.75
N LEU A 343 -18.18 -17.80 -28.76
CA LEU A 343 -17.14 -18.53 -28.02
C LEU A 343 -17.71 -19.80 -27.34
N TYR A 344 -18.91 -19.70 -26.78
CA TYR A 344 -19.59 -20.85 -26.17
C TYR A 344 -20.00 -21.90 -27.21
N GLN A 345 -20.55 -21.48 -28.35
CA GLN A 345 -20.93 -22.39 -29.45
C GLN A 345 -19.72 -23.10 -30.05
N GLN A 346 -18.56 -22.42 -30.10
CA GLN A 346 -17.29 -22.98 -30.56
C GLN A 346 -16.60 -23.85 -29.51
N GLY A 347 -17.12 -23.92 -28.28
CA GLY A 347 -16.55 -24.73 -27.19
C GLY A 347 -15.31 -24.12 -26.53
N TYR A 348 -15.00 -22.85 -26.77
CA TYR A 348 -13.86 -22.17 -26.14
C TYR A 348 -14.11 -21.78 -24.69
N ILE A 349 -15.38 -21.54 -24.32
CA ILE A 349 -15.77 -21.18 -22.96
C ILE A 349 -16.97 -22.00 -22.52
N GLY A 350 -17.08 -22.23 -21.21
CA GLY A 350 -18.23 -22.91 -20.63
C GLY A 350 -19.42 -22.00 -20.37
N ARG A 351 -20.48 -22.57 -19.78
CA ARG A 351 -21.76 -21.87 -19.58
C ARG A 351 -21.68 -20.79 -18.50
N HIS A 352 -20.87 -21.01 -17.47
CA HIS A 352 -20.70 -20.07 -16.38
C HIS A 352 -19.82 -18.89 -16.80
N GLN A 353 -18.76 -19.17 -17.54
CA GLN A 353 -17.91 -18.14 -18.14
C GLN A 353 -18.69 -17.28 -19.13
N LYS A 354 -19.55 -17.88 -19.98
CA LYS A 354 -20.48 -17.12 -20.84
C LYS A 354 -21.34 -16.14 -20.04
N ALA A 355 -21.96 -16.61 -18.95
CA ALA A 355 -22.80 -15.77 -18.09
C ALA A 355 -21.99 -14.70 -17.35
N TYR A 356 -20.72 -14.97 -17.06
CA TYR A 356 -19.79 -14.04 -16.41
C TYR A 356 -19.38 -12.89 -17.33
N LEU A 357 -19.06 -13.19 -18.60
CA LEU A 357 -18.60 -12.20 -19.57
C LEU A 357 -19.67 -11.16 -19.93
N ALA A 358 -20.95 -11.54 -19.90
CA ALA A 358 -22.06 -10.69 -20.29
C ALA A 358 -22.85 -10.18 -19.05
N PRO A 359 -22.52 -9.00 -18.50
CA PRO A 359 -23.21 -8.48 -17.33
C PRO A 359 -24.70 -8.15 -17.66
N PRO A 360 -25.64 -8.46 -16.75
CA PRO A 360 -27.06 -8.20 -16.99
C PRO A 360 -27.41 -6.70 -17.00
N ASN A 361 -26.67 -5.89 -16.23
CA ASN A 361 -26.93 -4.46 -16.06
C ASN A 361 -25.64 -3.66 -16.30
N PRO A 362 -25.23 -3.46 -17.57
CA PRO A 362 -24.03 -2.68 -17.90
C PRO A 362 -24.26 -1.19 -17.61
N ARG A 363 -23.19 -0.48 -17.28
CA ARG A 363 -23.18 0.97 -17.06
C ARG A 363 -22.13 1.65 -17.94
N PRO A 364 -22.36 2.89 -18.39
CA PRO A 364 -21.35 3.63 -19.14
C PRO A 364 -20.12 3.90 -18.28
N GLY A 365 -18.96 3.95 -18.94
CA GLY A 365 -17.69 4.30 -18.29
C GLY A 365 -17.75 5.73 -17.76
N ARG A 366 -17.27 5.95 -16.53
CA ARG A 366 -17.27 7.28 -15.92
C ARG A 366 -15.92 7.95 -16.06
N LEU A 367 -15.87 9.07 -16.78
CA LEU A 367 -14.68 9.88 -16.93
C LEU A 367 -14.40 10.65 -15.63
N GLN A 368 -13.15 10.60 -15.18
CA GLN A 368 -12.67 11.35 -14.02
C GLN A 368 -11.24 11.82 -14.31
N GLY A 369 -10.74 12.74 -13.49
CA GLY A 369 -9.37 13.25 -13.60
C GLY A 369 -8.76 13.55 -12.23
N ASN A 370 -7.49 13.18 -12.06
CA ASN A 370 -6.69 13.54 -10.88
C ASN A 370 -5.74 14.69 -11.22
N PRO A 371 -5.67 15.77 -10.42
CA PRO A 371 -4.85 16.93 -10.71
C PRO A 371 -3.34 16.65 -10.57
N LYS A 372 -2.57 17.02 -11.59
CA LYS A 372 -1.10 16.96 -11.60
C LYS A 372 -0.52 18.24 -10.98
N LEU A 373 -0.58 18.34 -9.65
CA LEU A 373 -0.15 19.53 -8.89
C LEU A 373 1.32 19.94 -9.17
N HIS A 374 2.17 18.99 -9.56
CA HIS A 374 3.57 19.24 -9.93
C HIS A 374 3.76 19.88 -11.31
N LYS A 375 2.68 20.21 -12.03
CA LYS A 375 2.72 20.88 -13.34
C LYS A 375 1.98 22.22 -13.30
N PRO A 376 2.44 23.24 -14.04
CA PRO A 376 1.75 24.53 -14.13
C PRO A 376 0.28 24.38 -14.53
N GLY A 377 -0.61 25.10 -13.85
CA GLY A 377 -2.06 25.04 -14.09
C GLY A 377 -2.78 23.79 -13.57
N ALA A 378 -2.06 22.85 -12.94
CA ALA A 378 -2.59 21.57 -12.44
C ALA A 378 -3.50 20.86 -13.46
N PRO A 379 -2.96 20.44 -14.62
CA PRO A 379 -3.70 19.68 -15.62
C PRO A 379 -4.14 18.33 -15.06
N LEU A 380 -5.23 17.77 -15.58
CA LEU A 380 -5.78 16.50 -15.09
C LEU A 380 -5.03 15.30 -15.71
N ARG A 381 -4.85 14.22 -14.94
CA ARG A 381 -4.67 12.87 -15.48
C ARG A 381 -6.05 12.26 -15.63
N VAL A 382 -6.56 12.26 -16.85
CA VAL A 382 -7.84 11.65 -17.19
C VAL A 382 -7.76 10.12 -16.99
N ILE A 383 -8.78 9.56 -16.35
CA ILE A 383 -8.99 8.15 -16.08
C ILE A 383 -10.46 7.82 -16.34
N VAL A 384 -10.74 6.60 -16.77
CA VAL A 384 -12.11 6.11 -16.98
C VAL A 384 -12.34 4.96 -16.01
N SER A 385 -13.39 5.06 -15.18
CA SER A 385 -13.85 3.94 -14.38
C SER A 385 -14.64 2.98 -15.26
N GLY A 386 -14.12 1.76 -15.42
CA GLY A 386 -14.78 0.67 -16.14
C GLY A 386 -15.66 -0.22 -15.27
N VAL A 387 -15.90 0.14 -14.01
CA VAL A 387 -16.65 -0.70 -13.06
C VAL A 387 -18.10 -0.83 -13.51
N GLY A 388 -18.55 -2.06 -13.72
CA GLY A 388 -19.88 -2.37 -14.26
C GLY A 388 -20.03 -2.08 -15.75
N HIS A 389 -18.95 -1.77 -16.47
CA HIS A 389 -19.00 -1.56 -17.91
C HIS A 389 -19.20 -2.89 -18.65
N ALA A 390 -19.82 -2.84 -19.83
CA ALA A 390 -20.10 -4.03 -20.65
C ALA A 390 -18.84 -4.87 -20.97
N THR A 391 -17.68 -4.24 -21.02
CA THR A 391 -16.39 -4.88 -21.37
C THR A 391 -15.52 -5.22 -20.16
N GLU A 392 -15.95 -4.92 -18.93
CA GLU A 392 -15.14 -5.12 -17.71
C GLU A 392 -14.68 -6.57 -17.57
N ARG A 393 -15.63 -7.51 -17.63
CA ARG A 393 -15.38 -8.95 -17.45
C ARG A 393 -14.64 -9.57 -18.63
N VAL A 394 -14.83 -9.01 -19.82
CA VAL A 394 -14.06 -9.40 -21.02
C VAL A 394 -12.60 -9.00 -20.87
N ALA A 395 -12.33 -7.78 -20.38
CA ALA A 395 -10.97 -7.31 -20.14
C ALA A 395 -10.26 -8.15 -19.07
N GLU A 396 -10.97 -8.50 -17.99
CA GLU A 396 -10.45 -9.38 -16.94
C GLU A 396 -10.11 -10.78 -17.47
N ALA A 397 -11.01 -11.40 -18.24
CA ALA A 397 -10.76 -12.70 -18.85
C ALA A 397 -9.59 -12.64 -19.86
N ALA A 398 -9.51 -11.57 -20.66
CA ALA A 398 -8.39 -11.38 -21.58
C ALA A 398 -7.05 -11.22 -20.83
N GLU A 399 -7.03 -10.45 -19.75
CA GLU A 399 -5.84 -10.30 -18.90
C GLU A 399 -5.39 -11.64 -18.30
N GLU A 400 -6.34 -12.45 -17.82
CA GLU A 400 -6.06 -13.78 -17.28
C GLU A 400 -5.40 -14.68 -18.32
N GLN A 401 -5.93 -14.72 -19.55
CA GLN A 401 -5.36 -15.52 -20.65
C GLN A 401 -4.00 -14.98 -21.12
N LEU A 402 -3.82 -13.66 -21.15
CA LEU A 402 -2.57 -13.04 -21.60
C LEU A 402 -1.46 -13.08 -20.54
N ARG A 403 -1.80 -13.27 -19.26
CA ARG A 403 -0.87 -13.15 -18.13
C ARG A 403 0.39 -13.98 -18.33
N THR A 404 0.25 -15.27 -18.61
CA THR A 404 1.40 -16.18 -18.80
C THR A 404 2.28 -15.72 -19.97
N HIS A 405 1.68 -15.25 -21.06
CA HIS A 405 2.44 -14.76 -22.21
C HIS A 405 3.21 -13.47 -21.90
N VAL A 406 2.62 -12.57 -21.11
CA VAL A 406 3.24 -11.31 -20.67
C VAL A 406 4.36 -11.59 -19.67
N GLU A 407 4.13 -12.45 -18.68
CA GLU A 407 5.11 -12.79 -17.64
C GLU A 407 6.33 -13.54 -18.19
N ASN A 408 6.16 -14.29 -19.29
CA ASN A 408 7.24 -14.97 -19.99
C ASN A 408 8.10 -14.04 -20.86
N GLN A 409 7.72 -12.78 -21.06
CA GLN A 409 8.52 -11.86 -21.88
C GLN A 409 9.85 -11.51 -21.18
N PRO A 410 10.97 -11.46 -21.92
CA PRO A 410 12.27 -11.06 -21.36
C PRO A 410 12.26 -9.66 -20.72
N SER A 411 11.40 -8.76 -21.23
CA SER A 411 11.25 -7.39 -20.75
C SER A 411 10.27 -7.25 -19.58
N PHE A 412 9.61 -8.33 -19.16
CA PHE A 412 8.63 -8.27 -18.06
C PHE A 412 9.33 -7.83 -16.77
N ILE A 413 8.70 -6.93 -16.02
CA ILE A 413 9.14 -6.50 -14.69
C ILE A 413 7.90 -6.53 -13.80
N LYS A 414 7.94 -7.33 -12.73
CA LYS A 414 6.80 -7.49 -11.83
C LYS A 414 6.63 -6.32 -10.87
N ASP A 415 7.71 -5.98 -10.16
CA ASP A 415 7.73 -4.96 -9.13
C ASP A 415 9.15 -4.42 -8.89
N THR A 416 9.29 -3.48 -7.97
CA THR A 416 10.58 -2.87 -7.61
C THR A 416 11.63 -3.90 -7.17
N SER A 417 11.21 -4.97 -6.49
CA SER A 417 12.13 -6.00 -6.00
C SER A 417 12.61 -6.89 -7.16
N ASP A 418 11.69 -7.29 -8.04
CA ASP A 418 12.03 -8.02 -9.27
C ASP A 418 12.96 -7.20 -10.17
N PHE A 419 12.70 -5.91 -10.34
CA PHE A 419 13.58 -5.00 -11.08
C PHE A 419 15.00 -4.98 -10.51
N ILE A 420 15.15 -4.77 -9.19
CA ILE A 420 16.47 -4.75 -8.54
C ILE A 420 17.19 -6.09 -8.71
N ASN A 421 16.47 -7.21 -8.55
CA ASN A 421 17.03 -8.55 -8.70
C ASN A 421 17.49 -8.82 -10.15
N LYS A 422 16.75 -8.34 -11.15
CA LYS A 422 17.13 -8.43 -12.56
C LYS A 422 18.33 -7.54 -12.87
N LEU A 423 18.33 -6.30 -12.38
CA LEU A 423 19.41 -5.35 -12.59
C LEU A 423 20.75 -5.86 -12.02
N GLN A 424 20.75 -6.55 -10.87
CA GLN A 424 21.95 -7.16 -10.29
C GLN A 424 22.56 -8.26 -11.17
N LYS A 425 21.76 -8.88 -12.04
CA LYS A 425 22.23 -9.91 -12.99
C LYS A 425 22.71 -9.31 -14.31
N VAL A 426 22.38 -8.05 -14.59
CA VAL A 426 22.87 -7.35 -15.78
C VAL A 426 24.33 -6.98 -15.54
N PRO A 427 25.25 -7.35 -16.46
CA PRO A 427 26.65 -6.92 -16.39
C PRO A 427 26.70 -5.41 -16.26
N GLN A 428 27.25 -4.92 -15.16
CA GLN A 428 27.37 -3.48 -14.93
C GLN A 428 28.42 -2.96 -15.92
N PRO A 429 28.13 -1.87 -16.64
CA PRO A 429 29.11 -1.31 -17.55
C PRO A 429 30.29 -0.83 -16.70
N VAL A 430 31.46 -1.39 -16.98
CA VAL A 430 32.74 -1.01 -16.37
C VAL A 430 33.48 -0.08 -17.31
N THR A 431 34.36 0.75 -16.76
CA THR A 431 35.30 1.54 -17.56
C THR A 431 36.04 0.58 -18.49
N ASP A 432 35.94 0.83 -19.80
CA ASP A 432 36.64 -0.01 -20.76
C ASP A 432 38.16 0.20 -20.67
N GLN A 433 38.92 -0.63 -21.38
CA GLN A 433 40.39 -0.55 -21.44
C GLN A 433 40.91 0.79 -22.00
N TYR A 434 40.04 1.61 -22.59
CA TYR A 434 40.34 2.93 -23.15
C TYR A 434 39.95 4.07 -22.19
N GLY A 435 39.44 3.77 -20.99
CA GLY A 435 39.09 4.77 -19.99
C GLY A 435 37.70 5.39 -20.17
N HIS A 436 36.83 4.85 -21.05
CA HIS A 436 35.50 5.42 -21.25
C HIS A 436 34.59 5.15 -20.06
N ILE A 437 33.97 6.22 -19.54
CA ILE A 437 33.04 6.16 -18.41
C ILE A 437 31.64 5.81 -18.92
N PRO A 438 30.94 4.84 -18.30
CA PRO A 438 29.58 4.51 -18.69
C PRO A 438 28.59 5.63 -18.36
N LEU A 439 27.73 5.97 -19.33
CA LEU A 439 26.69 6.98 -19.18
C LEU A 439 25.35 6.32 -18.87
N LEU A 440 24.74 6.72 -17.75
CA LEU A 440 23.36 6.39 -17.43
C LEU A 440 22.46 7.55 -17.88
N PHE A 441 21.48 7.24 -18.72
CA PHE A 441 20.41 8.18 -19.06
C PHE A 441 19.04 7.55 -18.78
N CYS A 442 18.07 8.39 -18.46
CA CYS A 442 16.69 7.99 -18.22
C CYS A 442 15.80 8.67 -19.26
N MET A 443 14.91 7.91 -19.90
CA MET A 443 13.91 8.42 -20.82
C MET A 443 12.51 8.24 -20.23
N ASP A 444 11.67 9.26 -20.37
CA ASP A 444 10.25 9.21 -19.99
C ASP A 444 9.39 9.23 -21.25
N VAL A 445 8.57 8.19 -21.43
CA VAL A 445 7.64 8.09 -22.56
C VAL A 445 6.38 8.90 -22.25
N LYS A 446 6.14 9.95 -23.03
CA LYS A 446 4.95 10.79 -22.87
C LYS A 446 3.71 10.10 -23.45
N LYS A 447 2.63 10.02 -22.65
CA LYS A 447 1.29 9.57 -23.06
C LYS A 447 1.28 8.19 -23.77
N LEU A 448 1.95 7.18 -23.22
CA LEU A 448 2.01 5.83 -23.82
C LEU A 448 0.64 5.26 -24.23
N TYR A 449 -0.36 5.30 -23.34
CA TYR A 449 -1.69 4.72 -23.60
C TYR A 449 -2.43 5.38 -24.79
N PRO A 450 -2.58 6.72 -24.86
CA PRO A 450 -3.12 7.39 -26.05
C PRO A 450 -2.35 7.09 -27.33
N SER A 451 -1.02 6.95 -27.25
CA SER A 451 -0.12 6.77 -28.40
C SER A 451 -0.09 5.36 -28.98
N VAL A 452 -0.82 4.38 -28.41
CA VAL A 452 -0.92 3.03 -28.99
C VAL A 452 -1.64 3.11 -30.36
N PRO A 453 -1.01 2.70 -31.47
CA PRO A 453 -1.56 2.84 -32.82
C PRO A 453 -2.95 2.20 -32.98
N ARG A 454 -3.87 2.90 -33.66
CA ARG A 454 -5.25 2.43 -33.87
C ARG A 454 -5.34 1.15 -34.71
N ALA A 455 -4.45 0.95 -35.68
CA ALA A 455 -4.39 -0.29 -36.47
C ALA A 455 -4.13 -1.55 -35.62
N ILE A 456 -3.40 -1.42 -34.51
CA ILE A 456 -3.20 -2.50 -33.54
C ILE A 456 -4.45 -2.67 -32.65
N ARG A 457 -5.22 -1.60 -32.40
CA ARG A 457 -6.52 -1.66 -31.69
C ARG A 457 -7.60 -2.40 -32.50
N ALA A 458 -7.59 -2.24 -33.82
CA ALA A 458 -8.46 -2.98 -34.74
C ALA A 458 -8.17 -4.49 -34.74
N LEU A 459 -6.90 -4.89 -34.67
CA LEU A 459 -6.47 -6.30 -34.49
C LEU A 459 -6.89 -6.90 -33.14
N LEU A 460 -7.08 -6.06 -32.11
CA LEU A 460 -7.56 -6.45 -30.78
C LEU A 460 -9.10 -6.37 -30.64
N GLY A 461 -9.84 -6.21 -31.75
CA GLY A 461 -11.30 -6.17 -31.74
C GLY A 461 -11.91 -4.90 -31.14
N ILE A 462 -11.12 -3.83 -30.99
CA ILE A 462 -11.60 -2.52 -30.52
C ILE A 462 -11.60 -1.56 -31.71
N GLU A 463 -12.58 -1.70 -32.60
CA GLU A 463 -13.02 -0.64 -33.52
C GLU A 463 -14.56 -0.66 -33.67
N PRO A 464 -15.18 0.46 -34.10
CA PRO A 464 -16.51 0.93 -33.70
C PRO A 464 -17.68 -0.05 -33.68
#